data_AF-A0A3D2K9V1-F1
#
_entry.id   AF-A0A3D2K9V1-F1
#
_cell.length_a   1.000
_cell.length_b   1.000
_cell.length_c   1.000
_cell.angle_alpha   90.00
_cell.angle_beta   90.00
_cell.angle_gamma   90.00
#
_symmetry.space_group_name_H-M   'P 1'
#
loop_
_entity.id
_entity.type
_entity.pdbx_description
1 polymer ?
#
loop_
_entity_poly.entity_id
_entity_poly.type
_entity_poly.pdbx_seq_one_letter_code
_entity_poly.pdbx_strand_id
1 'polypeptide(L)'
;KVGVMFGNPETTTGGKALKFYSSVRLDVRKKDAVKDGGVIVGNKTAVKVVKNKLAPPFRTAEFEIIFGQGISNAGSLVDLALEKGVLQKSGSWISYQDEKIGQGREKVISLLKANPDLCKEIEDKVKELLDSGN
;
A
#
# COMPACT_ATOMS: atom_id res chain seq x y z
N LYS A 1 -11.19 -4.05 32.39
CA LYS A 1 -12.38 -3.19 32.25
C LYS A 1 -13.25 -3.83 31.15
N VAL A 2 -14.18 -4.69 31.56
CA VAL A 2 -15.14 -5.42 30.71
C VAL A 2 -16.48 -4.72 30.90
N GLY A 3 -17.16 -4.37 29.80
CA GLY A 3 -18.43 -3.61 29.83
C GLY A 3 -18.39 -2.32 29.02
N VAL A 4 -18.12 -2.41 27.71
CA VAL A 4 -18.26 -1.27 26.79
C VAL A 4 -19.58 -1.44 26.04
N MET A 5 -20.59 -0.64 26.37
CA MET A 5 -21.90 -0.62 25.70
C MET A 5 -21.96 0.34 24.49
N PHE A 6 -20.95 1.18 24.27
CA PHE A 6 -20.85 2.11 23.13
C PHE A 6 -19.38 2.33 22.71
N GLY A 7 -19.11 2.26 21.40
CA GLY A 7 -17.79 2.51 20.78
C GLY A 7 -17.02 1.24 20.36
N ASN A 8 -15.86 1.43 19.71
CA ASN A 8 -15.00 0.31 19.30
C ASN A 8 -14.41 -0.39 20.56
N PRO A 9 -14.66 -1.70 20.77
CA PRO A 9 -14.18 -2.42 21.94
C PRO A 9 -12.67 -2.71 21.92
N GLU A 10 -11.98 -2.51 20.80
CA GLU A 10 -10.56 -2.81 20.67
C GLU A 10 -9.68 -1.92 21.55
N THR A 11 -8.88 -2.56 22.42
CA THR A 11 -7.92 -1.89 23.32
C THR A 11 -6.53 -2.51 23.15
N THR A 12 -5.49 -1.67 23.13
CA THR A 12 -4.10 -2.14 23.10
C THR A 12 -3.63 -2.49 24.52
N THR A 13 -2.82 -3.55 24.66
CA THR A 13 -2.16 -3.92 25.92
C THR A 13 -1.14 -2.86 26.36
N GLY A 14 -0.70 -2.91 27.64
CA GLY A 14 0.30 -1.97 28.16
C GLY A 14 -0.28 -0.65 28.72
N GLY A 15 -1.59 -0.60 28.97
CA GLY A 15 -2.24 0.55 29.59
C GLY A 15 -2.37 1.77 28.67
N LYS A 16 -2.45 2.97 29.25
CA LYS A 16 -2.72 4.21 28.50
C LYS A 16 -1.46 4.98 28.09
N ALA A 17 -0.31 4.74 28.72
CA ALA A 17 0.90 5.53 28.51
C ALA A 17 1.32 5.54 27.04
N LEU A 18 1.39 4.37 26.41
CA LEU A 18 1.81 4.23 25.00
C LEU A 18 0.96 5.09 24.05
N LYS A 19 -0.35 5.23 24.30
CA LYS A 19 -1.26 6.06 23.50
C LYS A 19 -0.85 7.54 23.50
N PHE A 20 -0.29 8.05 24.58
CA PHE A 20 0.10 9.47 24.70
C PHE A 20 1.52 9.73 24.22
N TYR A 21 2.46 8.85 24.58
CA TYR A 21 3.88 9.01 24.25
C TYR A 21 4.20 8.70 22.79
N SER A 22 3.47 7.78 22.13
CA SER A 22 3.73 7.45 20.72
C SER A 22 3.58 8.67 19.81
N SER A 23 4.57 8.95 18.96
CA SER A 23 4.48 9.99 17.93
C SER A 23 3.63 9.56 16.75
N VAL A 24 3.69 8.27 16.38
CA VAL A 24 2.89 7.66 15.32
C VAL A 24 2.24 6.38 15.85
N ARG A 25 0.98 6.12 15.46
CA ARG A 25 0.30 4.85 15.71
C ARG A 25 -0.34 4.36 14.42
N LEU A 26 -0.13 3.08 14.13
CA LEU A 26 -0.63 2.40 12.96
C LEU A 26 -1.60 1.31 13.41
N ASP A 27 -2.79 1.28 12.82
CA ASP A 27 -3.73 0.17 12.91
C ASP A 27 -3.59 -0.66 11.64
N VAL A 28 -3.14 -1.91 11.77
CA VAL A 28 -2.85 -2.83 10.66
C VAL A 28 -3.93 -3.88 10.63
N ARG A 29 -4.66 -3.97 9.51
CA ARG A 29 -5.73 -4.95 9.32
C ARG A 29 -5.54 -5.72 8.02
N LYS A 30 -5.69 -7.04 8.09
CA LYS A 30 -5.82 -7.89 6.92
C LYS A 30 -7.19 -7.62 6.27
N LYS A 31 -7.21 -7.37 4.95
CA LYS A 31 -8.43 -7.29 4.14
C LYS A 31 -8.70 -8.64 3.48
N ASP A 32 -8.02 -8.91 2.37
CA ASP A 32 -8.29 -10.06 1.50
C ASP A 32 -7.08 -10.98 1.37
N ALA A 33 -7.31 -12.23 1.00
CA ALA A 33 -6.26 -13.17 0.65
C ALA A 33 -5.91 -13.02 -0.84
N VAL A 34 -4.63 -12.84 -1.15
CA VAL A 34 -4.12 -12.86 -2.52
C VAL A 34 -3.97 -14.32 -2.94
N LYS A 35 -4.64 -14.70 -4.03
CA LYS A 35 -4.62 -16.07 -4.56
C LYS A 35 -4.00 -16.07 -5.96
N ASP A 36 -3.14 -17.04 -6.20
CA ASP A 36 -2.59 -17.35 -7.52
C ASP A 36 -2.89 -18.83 -7.82
N GLY A 37 -3.55 -19.11 -8.96
CA GLY A 37 -3.91 -20.48 -9.36
C GLY A 37 -4.72 -21.30 -8.34
N GLY A 38 -5.36 -20.65 -7.36
CA GLY A 38 -6.09 -21.32 -6.26
C GLY A 38 -5.30 -21.47 -4.95
N VAL A 39 -4.00 -21.18 -4.96
CA VAL A 39 -3.14 -21.18 -3.76
C VAL A 39 -3.12 -19.78 -3.15
N ILE A 40 -3.19 -19.67 -1.82
CA ILE A 40 -3.05 -18.38 -1.13
C ILE A 40 -1.57 -18.01 -1.06
N VAL A 41 -1.17 -17.02 -1.85
CA VAL A 41 0.22 -16.55 -1.96
C VAL A 41 0.52 -15.35 -1.06
N GLY A 42 -0.52 -14.68 -0.53
CA GLY A 42 -0.33 -13.54 0.35
C GLY A 42 -1.62 -12.96 0.93
N ASN A 43 -1.48 -11.80 1.57
CA ASN A 43 -2.60 -11.04 2.15
C ASN A 43 -2.54 -9.58 1.70
N LYS A 44 -3.66 -9.04 1.24
CA LYS A 44 -3.86 -7.60 1.10
C LYS A 44 -4.10 -7.02 2.49
N THR A 45 -3.28 -6.03 2.86
CA THR A 45 -3.24 -5.43 4.19
C THR A 45 -3.49 -3.94 4.07
N ALA A 46 -4.34 -3.41 4.93
CA ALA A 46 -4.60 -1.98 5.05
C ALA A 46 -4.03 -1.48 6.36
N VAL A 47 -3.30 -0.36 6.28
CA VAL A 47 -2.69 0.29 7.43
C VAL A 47 -3.27 1.69 7.56
N LYS A 48 -3.95 1.95 8.67
CA LYS A 48 -4.50 3.27 8.99
C LYS A 48 -3.63 3.97 10.01
N VAL A 49 -3.24 5.21 9.71
CA VAL A 49 -2.50 6.06 10.64
C VAL A 49 -3.48 6.65 11.66
N VAL A 50 -3.68 5.97 12.80
CA VAL A 50 -4.64 6.41 13.83
C VAL A 50 -4.13 7.56 14.70
N LYS A 51 -2.81 7.78 14.73
CA LYS A 51 -2.19 8.95 15.36
C LYS A 51 -0.94 9.34 14.58
N ASN A 52 -0.77 10.63 14.32
CA ASN A 52 0.44 11.19 13.74
C ASN A 52 0.70 12.56 14.36
N LYS A 53 1.90 12.80 14.90
CA LYS A 53 2.32 14.09 15.46
C LYS A 53 3.14 14.95 14.48
N LEU A 54 3.54 14.40 13.34
CA LEU A 54 4.45 15.06 12.38
C LEU A 54 3.72 15.53 11.11
N ALA A 55 2.66 14.84 10.72
CA ALA A 55 1.91 15.08 9.49
C ALA A 55 0.41 14.78 9.71
N PRO A 56 -0.47 15.07 8.73
CA PRO A 56 -1.90 14.82 8.85
C PRO A 56 -2.22 13.36 9.24
N PRO A 57 -2.98 13.11 10.32
CA PRO A 57 -3.38 11.77 10.73
C PRO A 57 -4.53 11.23 9.86
N PHE A 58 -4.92 9.97 10.09
CA PHE A 58 -6.04 9.25 9.49
C PHE A 58 -5.92 8.88 8.00
N ARG A 59 -4.75 9.10 7.39
CA ARG A 59 -4.43 8.52 6.08
C ARG A 59 -4.38 6.98 6.16
N THR A 60 -4.77 6.33 5.07
CA THR A 60 -4.76 4.86 4.95
C THR A 60 -3.85 4.48 3.79
N ALA A 61 -3.04 3.45 3.99
CA ALA A 61 -2.21 2.85 2.95
C ALA A 61 -2.65 1.39 2.75
N GLU A 62 -2.73 0.95 1.50
CA GLU A 62 -3.07 -0.42 1.14
C GLU A 62 -1.91 -1.05 0.37
N PHE A 63 -1.50 -2.24 0.78
CA PHE A 63 -0.43 -2.97 0.12
C PHE A 63 -0.60 -4.48 0.30
N GLU A 64 0.10 -5.23 -0.53
CA GLU A 64 0.09 -6.68 -0.51
C GLU A 64 1.33 -7.22 0.19
N ILE A 65 1.13 -8.16 1.11
CA ILE A 65 2.18 -8.91 1.79
C ILE A 65 2.19 -10.31 1.18
N ILE A 66 3.25 -10.62 0.43
CA ILE A 66 3.46 -11.92 -0.19
C ILE A 66 4.26 -12.78 0.79
N PHE A 67 3.82 -14.02 1.03
CA PHE A 67 4.51 -14.92 1.93
C PHE A 67 5.91 -15.26 1.39
N GLY A 68 6.93 -15.18 2.26
CA GLY A 68 8.33 -15.43 1.90
C GLY A 68 9.06 -14.25 1.22
N GLN A 69 8.36 -13.24 0.71
CA GLN A 69 8.97 -12.03 0.12
C GLN A 69 8.74 -10.76 0.96
N GLY A 70 7.66 -10.72 1.75
CA GLY A 70 7.29 -9.54 2.53
C GLY A 70 6.43 -8.57 1.73
N ILE A 71 6.61 -7.26 1.97
CA ILE A 71 5.81 -6.21 1.34
C ILE A 71 6.20 -6.08 -0.13
N SER A 72 5.21 -6.14 -1.02
CA SER A 72 5.43 -5.98 -2.46
C SER A 72 5.54 -4.50 -2.85
N ASN A 73 6.75 -3.91 -2.72
CA ASN A 73 7.00 -2.51 -3.08
C ASN A 73 6.62 -2.20 -4.54
N ALA A 74 7.04 -3.06 -5.48
CA ALA A 74 6.71 -2.91 -6.89
C ALA A 74 5.19 -3.01 -7.14
N GLY A 75 4.48 -3.88 -6.41
CA GLY A 75 3.03 -3.99 -6.51
C GLY A 75 2.30 -2.74 -6.04
N SER A 76 2.77 -2.14 -4.93
CA SER A 76 2.24 -0.88 -4.42
C SER A 76 2.56 0.31 -5.34
N LEU A 77 3.76 0.34 -5.93
CA LEU A 77 4.14 1.38 -6.88
C LEU A 77 3.24 1.36 -8.12
N VAL A 78 2.95 0.17 -8.68
CA VAL A 78 2.06 0.04 -9.84
C VAL A 78 0.66 0.54 -9.53
N ASP A 79 0.11 0.18 -8.37
CA ASP A 79 -1.23 0.62 -7.96
C ASP A 79 -1.29 2.14 -7.82
N LEU A 80 -0.30 2.74 -7.16
CA LEU A 80 -0.20 4.20 -6.99
C LEU A 80 -0.01 4.90 -8.34
N ALA A 81 0.84 4.36 -9.21
CA ALA A 81 1.10 4.94 -10.52
C ALA A 81 -0.12 4.88 -11.44
N LEU A 82 -0.94 3.82 -11.35
CA LEU A 82 -2.23 3.74 -12.04
C LEU A 82 -3.25 4.74 -11.46
N GLU A 83 -3.32 4.87 -10.13
CA GLU A 83 -4.23 5.82 -9.47
C GLU A 83 -3.90 7.28 -9.82
N LYS A 84 -2.61 7.61 -9.92
CA LYS A 84 -2.12 8.95 -10.26
C LYS A 84 -2.03 9.21 -11.77
N GLY A 85 -2.33 8.23 -12.60
CA GLY A 85 -2.31 8.35 -14.07
C GLY A 85 -0.91 8.42 -14.69
N VAL A 86 0.14 8.10 -13.94
CA VAL A 86 1.51 7.91 -14.47
C VAL A 86 1.55 6.67 -15.35
N LEU A 87 0.87 5.61 -14.93
CA LEU A 87 0.58 4.44 -15.74
C LEU A 87 -0.84 4.52 -16.28
N GLN A 88 -1.01 4.18 -17.56
CA GLN A 88 -2.31 4.19 -18.23
C GLN A 88 -2.76 2.76 -18.51
N LYS A 89 -4.02 2.45 -18.20
CA LYS A 89 -4.60 1.12 -18.44
C LYS A 89 -5.51 1.14 -19.65
N SER A 90 -5.10 0.47 -20.72
CA SER A 90 -5.90 0.24 -21.93
C SER A 90 -6.40 -1.20 -21.96
N GLY A 91 -7.55 -1.45 -21.33
CA GLY A 91 -8.12 -2.78 -21.18
C GLY A 91 -7.25 -3.67 -20.29
N SER A 92 -6.63 -4.71 -20.86
CA SER A 92 -5.69 -5.58 -20.16
C SER A 92 -4.23 -5.12 -20.26
N TRP A 93 -3.94 -4.11 -21.07
CA TRP A 93 -2.60 -3.57 -21.25
C TRP A 93 -2.35 -2.38 -20.33
N ILE A 94 -1.15 -2.31 -19.79
CA ILE A 94 -0.64 -1.17 -19.04
C ILE A 94 0.43 -0.52 -19.91
N SER A 95 0.34 0.80 -20.04
CA SER A 95 1.26 1.63 -20.80
C SER A 95 1.92 2.68 -19.90
N TYR A 96 3.15 3.03 -20.24
CA TYR A 96 3.91 4.11 -19.63
C TYR A 96 4.40 5.03 -20.75
N GLN A 97 4.06 6.32 -20.69
CA GLN A 97 4.45 7.31 -21.72
C GLN A 97 4.17 6.82 -23.17
N ASP A 98 2.96 6.30 -23.40
CA ASP A 98 2.51 5.73 -24.69
C ASP A 98 3.18 4.41 -25.13
N GLU A 99 4.18 3.92 -24.40
CA GLU A 99 4.75 2.58 -24.62
C GLU A 99 4.02 1.51 -23.82
N LYS A 100 3.73 0.37 -24.47
CA LYS A 100 3.08 -0.77 -23.82
C LYS A 100 4.11 -1.57 -23.02
N ILE A 101 4.07 -1.44 -21.70
CA ILE A 101 5.02 -2.11 -20.79
C ILE A 101 4.61 -3.55 -20.46
N GLY A 102 3.32 -3.87 -20.45
CA GLY A 102 2.90 -5.23 -20.13
C GLY A 102 1.41 -5.47 -20.16
N GLN A 103 1.04 -6.75 -20.30
CA GLN A 103 -0.34 -7.20 -20.20
C GLN A 103 -0.61 -7.68 -18.77
N GLY A 104 -1.46 -6.96 -18.05
CA GLY A 104 -1.82 -7.26 -16.67
C GLY A 104 -0.79 -6.80 -15.64
N ARG A 105 -1.24 -6.80 -14.38
CA ARG A 105 -0.48 -6.26 -13.24
C ARG A 105 0.79 -7.05 -12.95
N GLU A 106 0.72 -8.37 -12.95
CA GLU A 106 1.86 -9.23 -12.57
C GLU A 106 3.05 -9.14 -13.53
N LYS A 107 2.78 -9.01 -14.84
CA LYS A 107 3.85 -8.80 -15.84
C LYS A 107 4.56 -7.47 -15.62
N VAL A 108 3.81 -6.42 -15.30
CA VAL A 108 4.41 -5.10 -15.00
C VAL A 108 5.22 -5.15 -13.70
N ILE A 109 4.73 -5.82 -12.66
CA ILE A 109 5.49 -6.02 -11.42
C ILE A 109 6.82 -6.74 -11.70
N SER A 110 6.77 -7.81 -12.51
CA SER A 110 7.96 -8.57 -12.89
C SER A 110 8.95 -7.73 -13.70
N LEU A 111 8.45 -6.88 -14.61
CA LEU A 111 9.26 -5.96 -15.40
C LEU A 111 9.92 -4.88 -14.53
N LEU A 112 9.21 -4.28 -13.58
CA LEU A 112 9.77 -3.29 -12.66
C LEU A 112 10.81 -3.91 -11.71
N LYS A 113 10.62 -5.18 -11.31
CA LYS A 113 11.63 -5.93 -10.56
C LYS A 113 12.89 -6.21 -11.39
N ALA A 114 12.74 -6.44 -12.70
CA ALA A 114 13.85 -6.71 -13.61
C ALA A 114 14.61 -5.43 -14.02
N ASN A 115 13.94 -4.28 -14.07
CA ASN A 115 14.49 -2.99 -14.48
C ASN A 115 14.41 -1.96 -13.34
N PRO A 116 15.42 -1.91 -12.44
CA PRO A 116 15.44 -0.97 -11.32
C PRO A 116 15.43 0.51 -11.74
N ASP A 117 16.05 0.84 -12.88
CA ASP A 117 16.12 2.22 -13.39
C ASP A 117 14.73 2.75 -13.73
N LEU A 118 13.94 1.96 -14.45
CA LEU A 118 12.56 2.30 -14.79
C LEU A 118 11.68 2.37 -13.53
N CYS A 119 11.90 1.47 -12.57
CA CYS A 119 11.20 1.50 -11.29
C CYS A 119 11.45 2.81 -10.54
N LYS A 120 12.70 3.27 -10.49
CA LYS A 120 13.07 4.51 -9.82
C LYS A 120 12.50 5.74 -10.53
N GLU A 121 12.54 5.76 -11.86
CA GLU A 121 11.95 6.85 -12.64
C GLU A 121 10.45 7.00 -12.37
N ILE A 122 9.70 5.90 -12.36
CA ILE A 122 8.26 5.90 -12.04
C ILE A 122 8.04 6.31 -10.59
N GLU A 123 8.86 5.81 -9.66
CA GLU A 123 8.79 6.17 -8.24
C GLU A 123 8.98 7.67 -8.01
N ASP A 124 9.97 8.28 -8.64
CA ASP A 124 10.26 9.70 -8.51
C ASP A 124 9.11 10.55 -9.07
N LYS A 125 8.58 10.20 -10.25
CA LYS A 125 7.39 10.87 -10.81
C LYS A 125 6.15 10.76 -9.92
N VAL A 126 5.93 9.58 -9.32
CA VAL A 126 4.81 9.37 -8.40
C VAL A 126 5.00 10.20 -7.12
N LYS A 127 6.22 10.28 -6.58
CA LYS A 127 6.53 11.11 -5.40
C LYS A 127 6.31 12.59 -5.68
N GLU A 128 6.79 13.10 -6.81
CA GLU A 128 6.59 14.50 -7.20
C GLU A 128 5.10 14.86 -7.26
N LEU A 129 4.25 13.98 -7.81
CA LEU A 129 2.80 14.16 -7.86
C LEU A 129 2.13 14.07 -6.49
N LEU A 130 2.70 13.32 -5.55
CA LEU A 130 2.20 13.22 -4.18
C LEU A 130 2.58 14.44 -3.34
N ASP A 131 3.77 15.00 -3.56
CA ASP A 131 4.28 16.17 -2.85
C ASP A 131 3.61 17.47 -3.33
N SER A 132 3.30 17.58 -4.63
CA SER A 132 2.58 18.72 -5.22
C SER A 132 1.08 18.73 -4.91
N GLY A 133 0.54 17.67 -4.31
CA GLY A 133 -0.85 17.55 -3.85
C GLY A 133 -1.08 17.88 -2.36
N ASN A 134 -0.08 18.41 -1.65
CA ASN A 134 -0.24 18.96 -0.30
C ASN A 134 -0.38 20.49 -0.32
#